data_AF-A0A1G7ENY2-F1
#
_entry.id   AF-A0A1G7ENY2-F1
#
_cell.length_a   1.000
_cell.length_b   1.000
_cell.length_c   1.000
_cell.angle_alpha   90.00
_cell.angle_beta   90.00
_cell.angle_gamma   90.00
#
_symmetry.space_group_name_H-M   'P 1'
#
loop_
_entity.id
_entity.type
_entity.pdbx_description
1 polymer ?
#
loop_
_entity_poly.entity_id
_entity_poly.type
_entity_poly.pdbx_seq_one_letter_code
_entity_poly.pdbx_strand_id
1 'polypeptide(L)'
;MEDPLARLPKALLHKDPLAYVRLGAEAWRRELRGSWLLGVASGFLWPEAPPPKDPEALFRRMEGAWQEAEAYFWETGLDFPLLVSEWAREALEPLLHRKRLPPYPSLRGAFARGLALGRRVRGGLP
;
A
#
# COMPACT_ATOMS: atom_id res chain seq x y z
N MET A 1 -9.39 5.69 -15.22
CA MET A 1 -8.65 4.42 -15.02
C MET A 1 -9.59 3.47 -14.33
N GLU A 2 -9.95 2.36 -14.99
CA GLU A 2 -10.74 1.27 -14.38
C GLU A 2 -10.16 0.89 -13.01
N ASP A 3 -11.02 0.46 -12.09
CA ASP A 3 -10.54 -0.06 -10.81
C ASP A 3 -9.83 -1.40 -11.05
N PRO A 4 -8.49 -1.49 -10.85
CA PRO A 4 -7.76 -2.72 -11.08
C PRO A 4 -8.24 -3.89 -10.20
N LEU A 5 -8.94 -3.58 -9.11
CA LEU A 5 -9.51 -4.57 -8.19
C LEU A 5 -10.88 -5.09 -8.64
N ALA A 6 -11.56 -4.43 -9.59
CA ALA A 6 -12.92 -4.79 -9.99
C ALA A 6 -13.04 -6.21 -10.58
N ARG A 7 -11.92 -6.76 -11.06
CA ARG A 7 -11.86 -8.09 -11.68
C ARG A 7 -11.44 -9.19 -10.70
N LEU A 8 -11.07 -8.84 -9.46
CA LEU A 8 -10.60 -9.80 -8.47
C LEU A 8 -11.78 -10.37 -7.64
N PRO A 9 -11.78 -11.68 -7.34
CA PRO A 9 -12.81 -12.27 -6.49
C PRO A 9 -12.78 -11.66 -5.08
N LYS A 10 -13.87 -10.99 -4.66
CA LYS A 10 -13.96 -10.38 -3.32
C LYS A 10 -13.79 -11.39 -2.18
N ALA A 11 -14.18 -12.64 -2.39
CA ALA A 11 -13.99 -13.71 -1.40
C ALA A 11 -12.51 -13.97 -1.07
N LEU A 12 -11.59 -13.67 -1.99
CA LEU A 12 -10.16 -13.82 -1.75
C LEU A 12 -9.66 -12.81 -0.72
N LEU A 13 -10.27 -11.62 -0.61
CA LEU A 13 -9.92 -10.62 0.38
C LEU A 13 -9.99 -11.14 1.83
N HIS A 14 -10.93 -12.04 2.12
CA HIS A 14 -11.12 -12.61 3.46
C HIS A 14 -10.35 -13.91 3.67
N LYS A 15 -10.16 -14.70 2.60
CA LYS A 15 -9.47 -16.00 2.68
C LYS A 15 -7.95 -15.85 2.67
N ASP A 16 -7.44 -14.95 1.84
CA ASP A 16 -6.02 -14.67 1.65
C ASP A 16 -5.84 -13.19 1.24
N PRO A 17 -5.83 -12.28 2.23
CA PRO A 17 -5.65 -10.85 1.98
C PRO A 17 -4.35 -10.53 1.25
N LEU A 18 -3.27 -11.30 1.51
CA LEU A 18 -1.97 -11.10 0.88
C LEU A 18 -2.03 -11.43 -0.62
N ALA A 19 -2.61 -12.57 -1.00
CA ALA A 19 -2.81 -12.91 -2.40
C ALA A 19 -3.70 -11.88 -3.11
N TYR A 20 -4.76 -11.40 -2.44
CA TYR A 20 -5.60 -10.34 -2.99
C TYR A 20 -4.82 -9.05 -3.26
N VAL A 21 -4.00 -8.61 -2.30
CA VAL A 21 -3.16 -7.41 -2.45
C VAL A 21 -2.12 -7.60 -3.55
N ARG A 22 -1.46 -8.76 -3.62
CA ARG A 22 -0.47 -9.08 -4.64
C ARG A 22 -1.06 -9.01 -6.05
N LEU A 23 -2.19 -9.68 -6.30
CA LEU A 23 -2.88 -9.63 -7.60
C LEU A 23 -3.35 -8.19 -7.92
N GLY A 24 -3.81 -7.46 -6.91
CA GLY A 24 -4.15 -6.04 -7.06
C GLY A 24 -2.95 -5.20 -7.50
N ALA A 25 -1.78 -5.41 -6.90
CA ALA A 25 -0.54 -4.71 -7.24
C ALA A 25 -0.06 -5.00 -8.66
N GLU A 26 -0.24 -6.24 -9.14
CA GLU A 26 0.10 -6.66 -10.50
C GLU A 26 -0.75 -5.95 -11.56
N ALA A 27 -2.00 -5.63 -11.25
CA ALA A 27 -2.90 -4.89 -12.14
C ALA A 27 -2.59 -3.38 -12.23
N TRP A 28 -1.73 -2.84 -11.37
CA TRP A 28 -1.26 -1.46 -11.46
C TRP A 28 -0.10 -1.29 -12.44
N ARG A 29 -0.03 -0.10 -13.07
CA ARG A 29 1.18 0.33 -13.77
C ARG A 29 2.37 0.29 -12.81
N ARG A 30 3.50 -0.25 -13.26
CA ARG A 30 4.71 -0.49 -12.46
C ARG A 30 5.13 0.71 -11.60
N GLU A 31 5.04 1.91 -12.16
CA GLU A 31 5.43 3.17 -11.50
C GLU A 31 4.44 3.69 -10.44
N LEU A 32 3.21 3.17 -10.41
CA LEU A 32 2.19 3.52 -9.41
C LEU A 32 2.00 2.43 -8.35
N ARG A 33 2.51 1.22 -8.62
CA ARG A 33 2.37 0.05 -7.76
C ARG A 33 2.83 0.31 -6.33
N GLY A 34 4.04 0.85 -6.16
CA GLY A 34 4.58 1.13 -4.84
C GLY A 34 3.76 2.15 -4.05
N SER A 35 3.24 3.17 -4.74
CA SER A 35 2.35 4.17 -4.10
C SER A 35 1.02 3.56 -3.66
N TRP A 36 0.46 2.62 -4.43
CA TRP A 36 -0.75 1.90 -4.06
C TRP A 36 -0.51 0.95 -2.88
N LEU A 37 0.56 0.15 -2.92
CA LEU A 37 0.95 -0.75 -1.82
C LEU A 37 1.20 0.01 -0.51
N LEU A 38 1.90 1.14 -0.58
CA LEU A 38 2.10 2.00 0.58
C LEU A 38 0.78 2.53 1.13
N GLY A 39 -0.18 2.83 0.25
CA GLY A 39 -1.55 3.15 0.63
C GLY A 39 -2.20 2.00 1.40
N VAL A 40 -2.10 0.75 0.92
CA VAL A 40 -2.66 -0.43 1.59
C VAL A 40 -2.07 -0.59 2.99
N ALA A 41 -0.74 -0.58 3.13
CA ALA A 41 -0.09 -0.65 4.44
C ALA A 41 -0.51 0.51 5.35
N SER A 42 -0.52 1.75 4.82
CA SER A 42 -0.93 2.93 5.59
C SER A 42 -2.39 2.87 6.04
N GLY A 43 -3.28 2.32 5.21
CA GLY A 43 -4.71 2.20 5.55
C GLY A 43 -4.96 1.12 6.59
N PHE A 44 -4.10 0.11 6.59
CA PHE A 44 -4.08 -0.91 7.62
C PHE A 44 -3.52 -0.37 8.94
N LEU A 45 -2.39 0.34 8.94
CA LEU A 45 -1.72 0.83 10.15
C LEU A 45 -2.37 2.10 10.74
N TRP A 46 -2.68 3.08 9.88
CA TRP A 46 -3.22 4.39 10.24
C TRP A 46 -4.46 4.76 9.41
N PRO A 47 -5.61 4.14 9.68
CA PRO A 47 -6.82 4.39 8.91
C PRO A 47 -7.19 5.88 8.85
N GLU A 48 -6.96 6.64 9.92
CA GLU A 48 -7.33 8.06 10.00
C GLU A 48 -6.31 9.02 9.38
N ALA A 49 -5.11 8.56 9.03
CA ALA A 49 -4.07 9.45 8.54
C ALA A 49 -4.39 9.97 7.12
N PRO A 50 -4.18 11.28 6.86
CA PRO A 50 -4.40 11.82 5.52
C PRO A 50 -3.33 11.30 4.53
N PRO A 51 -3.64 11.28 3.22
CA PRO A 51 -2.64 11.00 2.20
C PRO A 51 -1.44 11.95 2.27
N PRO A 52 -0.22 11.48 1.93
CA PRO A 52 0.95 12.35 1.81
C PRO A 52 0.67 13.51 0.88
N LYS A 53 1.14 14.73 1.20
CA LYS A 53 0.83 15.98 0.48
C LYS A 53 1.70 16.27 -0.75
N ASP A 54 2.84 15.59 -0.85
CA ASP A 54 3.83 15.73 -1.91
C ASP A 54 4.66 14.43 -2.03
N PRO A 55 5.53 14.27 -3.04
CA PRO A 55 6.38 13.08 -3.17
C PRO A 55 7.32 12.84 -1.99
N GLU A 56 7.88 13.88 -1.39
CA GLU A 56 8.82 13.75 -0.27
C GLU A 56 8.12 13.17 0.97
N ALA A 57 6.91 13.65 1.27
CA ALA A 57 6.06 13.10 2.32
C ALA A 57 5.66 11.65 2.03
N LEU A 58 5.54 11.25 0.76
CA LEU A 58 5.26 9.87 0.39
C LEU A 58 6.43 8.95 0.70
N PHE A 59 7.67 9.37 0.41
CA PHE A 59 8.86 8.59 0.76
C PHE A 59 9.11 8.56 2.28
N ARG A 60 8.88 9.66 3.00
CA ARG A 60 8.90 9.62 4.48
C ARG A 60 7.86 8.65 5.05
N ARG A 61 6.67 8.60 4.45
CA ARG A 61 5.61 7.67 4.85
C ARG A 61 6.01 6.21 4.65
N MET A 62 6.78 5.91 3.61
CA MET A 62 7.30 4.56 3.34
C MET A 62 8.18 4.06 4.48
N GLU A 63 9.15 4.88 4.93
CA GLU A 63 10.01 4.53 6.07
C GLU A 63 9.22 4.33 7.36
N GLY A 64 8.30 5.24 7.67
CA GLY A 64 7.43 5.11 8.84
C GLY A 64 6.55 3.86 8.79
N ALA A 65 6.05 3.49 7.60
CA ALA A 65 5.18 2.32 7.44
C ALA A 65 5.94 1.01 7.61
N TRP A 66 7.22 0.99 7.23
CA TRP A 66 8.09 -0.16 7.50
C TRP A 66 8.31 -0.34 9.00
N GLN A 67 8.77 0.70 9.69
CA GLN A 67 9.07 0.65 11.13
C GLN A 67 7.84 0.24 11.97
N GLU A 68 6.68 0.84 11.68
CA GLU A 68 5.47 0.51 12.42
C GLU A 68 4.91 -0.87 12.07
N ALA A 69 5.07 -1.33 10.82
CA ALA A 69 4.67 -2.69 10.47
C ALA A 69 5.54 -3.75 11.17
N GLU A 70 6.83 -3.47 11.33
CA GLU A 70 7.77 -4.33 12.05
C GLU A 70 7.38 -4.42 13.53
N ALA A 71 7.08 -3.28 14.17
CA ALA A 71 6.58 -3.24 15.54
C ALA A 71 5.24 -3.99 15.68
N TYR A 72 4.29 -3.76 14.78
CA TYR A 72 2.99 -4.43 14.78
C TYR A 72 3.12 -5.95 14.65
N PHE A 73 4.03 -6.44 13.81
CA PHE A 73 4.32 -7.87 13.68
C PHE A 73 4.86 -8.45 15.00
N TRP A 74 5.80 -7.77 15.66
CA TRP A 74 6.32 -8.21 16.95
C TRP A 74 5.26 -8.23 18.05
N GLU A 75 4.31 -7.30 18.03
CA GLU A 75 3.25 -7.20 19.02
C GLU A 75 2.12 -8.22 18.81
N THR A 76 1.75 -8.49 17.55
CA THR A 76 0.52 -9.23 17.23
C THR A 76 0.76 -10.58 16.54
N GLY A 77 1.94 -10.79 15.98
CA GLY A 77 2.25 -11.92 15.10
C GLY A 77 1.62 -11.84 13.71
N LEU A 78 0.90 -10.77 13.38
CA LEU A 78 0.28 -10.57 12.06
C LEU A 78 1.30 -9.99 11.08
N ASP A 79 1.65 -10.76 10.06
CA ASP A 79 2.65 -10.42 9.04
C ASP A 79 2.14 -9.50 7.92
N PHE A 80 0.81 -9.36 7.79
CA PHE A 80 0.18 -8.62 6.70
C PHE A 80 0.77 -7.22 6.46
N PRO A 81 0.79 -6.28 7.44
CA PRO A 81 1.32 -4.95 7.19
C PRO A 81 2.82 -4.97 6.88
N LEU A 82 3.59 -5.91 7.43
CA LEU A 82 5.03 -6.01 7.24
C LEU A 82 5.36 -6.36 5.79
N LEU A 83 4.75 -7.43 5.27
CA LEU A 83 4.96 -7.87 3.89
C LEU A 83 4.50 -6.82 2.87
N VAL A 84 3.36 -6.17 3.12
CA VAL A 84 2.86 -5.12 2.21
C VAL A 84 3.75 -3.88 2.23
N SER A 85 4.28 -3.50 3.40
CA SER A 85 5.27 -2.42 3.52
C SER A 85 6.58 -2.77 2.82
N GLU A 86 7.04 -4.02 2.90
CA GLU A 86 8.22 -4.50 2.17
C GLU A 86 8.07 -4.30 0.66
N TRP A 87 6.97 -4.81 0.10
CA TRP A 87 6.69 -4.69 -1.34
C TRP A 87 6.52 -3.23 -1.77
N ALA A 88 5.94 -2.40 -0.91
CA ALA A 88 5.84 -0.97 -1.16
C ALA A 88 7.23 -0.34 -1.28
N ARG A 89 8.14 -0.66 -0.35
CA ARG A 89 9.52 -0.18 -0.34
C ARG A 89 10.29 -0.62 -1.58
N GLU A 90 10.28 -1.91 -1.90
CA GLU A 90 10.94 -2.46 -3.10
C GLU A 90 10.47 -1.79 -4.41
N ALA A 91 9.18 -1.41 -4.47
CA ALA A 91 8.61 -0.75 -5.64
C ALA A 91 8.86 0.77 -5.68
N LEU A 92 9.05 1.43 -4.52
CA LEU A 92 9.24 2.88 -4.41
C LEU A 92 10.71 3.29 -4.39
N GLU A 93 11.60 2.52 -3.79
CA GLU A 93 13.04 2.82 -3.72
C GLU A 93 13.65 3.15 -5.09
N PRO A 94 13.36 2.40 -6.18
CA PRO A 94 13.90 2.74 -7.50
C PRO A 94 13.44 4.11 -8.01
N LEU A 95 12.32 4.65 -7.50
CA LEU A 95 11.82 5.97 -7.90
C LEU A 95 12.62 7.10 -7.25
N LEU A 96 13.24 6.90 -6.08
CA LEU A 96 14.09 7.90 -5.41
C LEU A 96 15.26 8.34 -6.30
N HIS A 97 15.78 7.41 -7.09
CA HIS A 97 16.94 7.63 -7.95
C HIS A 97 16.57 8.05 -9.38
N ARG A 98 15.28 8.19 -9.70
CA ARG A 98 14.84 8.59 -11.04
C ARG A 98 14.96 10.10 -11.23
N LYS A 99 15.50 10.50 -12.39
CA LYS A 99 15.50 11.89 -12.85
C LYS A 99 14.10 12.49 -13.01
N ARG A 100 13.09 11.64 -13.28
CA ARG A 100 11.70 12.07 -13.44
C ARG A 100 10.75 11.11 -12.74
N LEU A 101 10.03 11.63 -11.76
CA LEU A 101 8.97 10.92 -11.05
C LEU A 101 7.66 10.92 -11.85
N PRO A 102 6.79 9.90 -11.64
CA PRO A 102 5.40 9.99 -12.07
C PRO A 102 4.74 11.26 -11.49
N PRO A 103 3.76 11.85 -12.19
CA PRO A 103 3.04 13.02 -11.67
C PRO A 103 2.46 12.71 -10.29
N TYR A 104 2.73 13.57 -9.32
CA TYR A 104 2.27 13.38 -7.95
C TYR A 104 0.76 13.14 -7.82
N PRO A 105 -0.14 13.79 -8.59
CA PRO A 105 -1.57 13.45 -8.57
C PRO A 105 -1.88 11.98 -8.89
N SER A 106 -1.07 11.34 -9.76
CA SER A 106 -1.21 9.91 -10.08
C SER A 106 -0.76 9.03 -8.91
N LEU A 107 0.36 9.39 -8.27
CA LEU A 107 0.84 8.72 -7.05
C LEU A 107 -0.20 8.84 -5.93
N ARG A 108 -0.65 10.06 -5.64
CA ARG A 108 -1.68 10.32 -4.63
C ARG A 108 -2.98 9.55 -4.91
N GLY A 109 -3.41 9.49 -6.18
CA GLY A 109 -4.58 8.72 -6.58
C GLY A 109 -4.42 7.22 -6.34
N ALA A 110 -3.27 6.66 -6.67
CA ALA A 110 -2.92 5.26 -6.39
C ALA A 110 -2.89 5.00 -4.87
N PHE A 111 -2.22 5.86 -4.11
CA PHE A 111 -2.17 5.80 -2.65
C PHE A 111 -3.57 5.80 -2.03
N ALA A 112 -4.45 6.73 -2.42
CA ALA A 112 -5.79 6.84 -1.84
C ALA A 112 -6.64 5.57 -2.08
N ARG A 113 -6.50 4.93 -3.25
CA ARG A 113 -7.17 3.66 -3.53
C ARG A 113 -6.60 2.51 -2.69
N GLY A 114 -5.29 2.49 -2.49
CA GLY A 114 -4.64 1.54 -1.58
C GLY A 114 -5.11 1.72 -0.14
N LEU A 115 -5.15 2.97 0.33
CA LEU A 115 -5.62 3.35 1.67
C LEU A 115 -7.02 2.81 1.96
N ALA A 116 -7.94 2.97 1.01
CA ALA A 116 -9.30 2.44 1.14
C ALA A 116 -9.33 0.92 1.25
N LEU A 117 -8.44 0.19 0.56
CA LEU A 117 -8.34 -1.26 0.68
C LEU A 117 -7.74 -1.66 2.04
N GLY A 118 -6.66 -1.03 2.47
CA GLY A 118 -6.03 -1.29 3.76
C GLY A 118 -7.00 -1.16 4.93
N ARG A 119 -7.83 -0.10 4.92
CA ARG A 119 -8.91 0.12 5.89
C ARG A 119 -9.91 -1.05 5.93
N ARG A 120 -10.28 -1.57 4.75
CA ARG A 120 -11.21 -2.71 4.65
C ARG A 120 -10.58 -3.99 5.17
N VAL A 121 -9.30 -4.23 4.88
CA VAL A 121 -8.57 -5.40 5.39
C VAL A 121 -8.51 -5.35 6.92
N ARG A 122 -8.15 -4.19 7.50
CA ARG A 122 -8.10 -4.02 8.96
C ARG A 122 -9.45 -4.32 9.63
N GLY A 123 -10.55 -3.85 9.04
CA GLY A 123 -11.89 -4.11 9.59
C GLY A 123 -12.38 -5.56 9.43
N GLY A 124 -11.66 -6.41 8.67
CA GLY A 124 -12.03 -7.79 8.39
C GLY A 124 -11.06 -8.84 8.94
N LEU A 125 -9.93 -8.43 9.52
CA LEU A 125 -9.01 -9.31 10.25
C LEU A 125 -9.32 -9.22 11.77
N PRO A 126 -9.26 -10.34 12.50
CA PRO A 126 -9.51 -10.38 13.94
C PRO A 126 -8.49 -9.56 14.74
#